data_AF-A0A954TBT4-F1
#
_entry.id   AF-A0A954TBT4-F1
#
_cell.length_a   1.000
_cell.length_b   1.000
_cell.length_c   1.000
_cell.angle_alpha   90.00
_cell.angle_beta   90.00
_cell.angle_gamma   90.00
#
_symmetry.space_group_name_H-M   'P 1'
#
loop_
_entity.id
_entity.type
_entity.pdbx_description
1 polymer ?
#
loop_
_entity_poly.entity_id
_entity_poly.type
_entity_poly.pdbx_seq_one_letter_code
_entity_poly.pdbx_strand_id
1 'polypeptide(L)'
;MPRVLLVVIDALASRVVLPAMEEGRLPVMQELARQGVLRPECLSVFPSITPAATASLATGHYPAEHGIAGAFWYEAQQARVAYYG
;
A
#
# COMPACT_ATOMS: atom_id res chain seq x y z
N MET A 1 1.07 -26.88 4.59
CA MET A 1 1.35 -25.43 4.71
C MET A 1 0.04 -24.67 4.56
N PRO A 2 -0.21 -23.61 5.34
CA PRO A 2 -1.39 -22.78 5.16
C PRO A 2 -1.32 -22.04 3.81
N ARG A 3 -2.48 -21.79 3.21
CA ARG A 3 -2.60 -20.91 2.04
C ARG A 3 -2.77 -19.48 2.55
N VAL A 4 -2.06 -18.53 1.96
CA VAL A 4 -2.09 -17.12 2.37
C VAL A 4 -2.66 -16.28 1.22
N LEU A 5 -3.56 -15.36 1.55
CA LEU A 5 -4.07 -14.34 0.65
C LEU A 5 -3.68 -12.96 1.20
N LEU A 6 -2.91 -12.19 0.42
CA LEU A 6 -2.64 -10.78 0.69
C LEU A 6 -3.58 -9.93 -0.17
N VAL A 7 -4.39 -9.09 0.48
CA VAL A 7 -5.30 -8.15 -0.18
C VAL A 7 -4.77 -6.74 0.01
N VAL A 8 -4.46 -6.05 -1.09
CA VAL A 8 -4.08 -4.64 -1.09
C VAL A 8 -5.27 -3.83 -1.62
N ILE A 9 -5.75 -2.88 -0.82
CA ILE A 9 -6.84 -1.98 -1.22
C ILE A 9 -6.22 -0.61 -1.47
N ASP A 10 -6.23 -0.16 -2.72
CA ASP A 10 -5.61 1.10 -3.11
C ASP A 10 -6.31 2.30 -2.43
N ALA A 11 -5.52 3.29 -2.04
CA ALA A 11 -5.93 4.51 -1.36
C ALA A 11 -6.75 4.32 -0.06
N LEU A 12 -6.72 3.13 0.56
CA LEU A 12 -7.43 2.86 1.80
C LEU A 12 -6.79 3.59 2.98
N ALA A 13 -7.46 4.62 3.50
CA ALA A 13 -6.97 5.42 4.62
C ALA A 13 -7.69 5.09 5.93
N SER A 14 -6.94 4.86 7.01
CA SER A 14 -7.49 4.58 8.36
C SER A 14 -8.50 5.64 8.81
N ARG A 15 -8.26 6.92 8.49
CA ARG A 15 -9.16 8.05 8.79
C ARG A 15 -10.55 7.94 8.15
N VAL A 16 -10.71 7.11 7.11
CA VAL A 16 -11.99 6.87 6.43
C VAL A 16 -12.60 5.55 6.87
N VAL A 17 -11.77 4.50 6.99
CA VAL A 17 -12.23 3.14 7.30
C VAL A 17 -12.72 3.02 8.74
N LEU A 18 -12.00 3.59 9.71
CA LEU A 18 -12.35 3.43 11.12
C LEU A 18 -13.72 4.05 11.45
N PRO A 19 -14.04 5.30 11.06
CA PRO A 19 -15.38 5.85 11.29
C PRO A 19 -16.47 5.06 10.55
N ALA A 20 -16.20 4.58 9.32
CA ALA A 20 -17.17 3.79 8.57
C ALA A 20 -17.44 2.41 9.21
N MET A 21 -16.46 1.82 9.90
CA MET A 21 -16.67 0.61 10.72
C MET A 21 -17.51 0.92 11.96
N GLU A 22 -17.23 2.02 12.66
CA GLU A 22 -17.98 2.45 13.86
C GLU A 22 -19.46 2.75 13.54
N GLU A 23 -19.72 3.34 12.38
CA GLU A 23 -21.07 3.61 11.85
C GLU A 23 -21.78 2.36 11.31
N GLY A 24 -21.13 1.18 11.35
CA GLY A 24 -21.69 -0.09 10.87
C GLY A 24 -21.77 -0.21 9.34
N ARG A 25 -21.11 0.67 8.58
CA ARG A 25 -21.10 0.63 7.11
C ARG A 25 -20.15 -0.43 6.53
N LEU A 26 -19.20 -0.91 7.33
CA LEU A 26 -18.19 -1.91 6.93
C LEU A 26 -18.23 -3.16 7.83
N PRO A 27 -19.35 -3.90 7.90
CA PRO A 27 -19.53 -4.99 8.87
C PRO A 27 -18.55 -6.14 8.69
N VAL A 28 -18.14 -6.45 7.45
CA VAL A 28 -17.15 -7.50 7.17
C VAL A 28 -15.75 -7.10 7.65
N MET A 29 -15.33 -5.85 7.43
CA MET A 29 -14.03 -5.36 7.93
C MET A 29 -14.02 -5.28 9.45
N GLN A 30 -15.14 -4.90 10.07
CA GLN A 30 -15.31 -4.91 11.52
C GLN A 30 -15.14 -6.30 12.11
N GLU A 31 -15.73 -7.32 11.49
CA GLU A 31 -15.57 -8.70 11.94
C GLU A 31 -14.14 -9.22 11.76
N LEU A 32 -13.47 -8.89 10.65
CA LEU A 32 -12.05 -9.22 10.43
C LEU A 32 -11.15 -8.58 11.49
N ALA A 33 -11.40 -7.32 11.84
CA ALA A 33 -10.64 -6.63 12.89
C ALA A 33 -10.88 -7.27 14.28
N ARG A 34 -12.12 -7.71 14.56
CA ARG A 34 -12.48 -8.38 15.82
C ARG A 34 -11.86 -9.77 15.96
N GLN A 35 -11.82 -10.54 14.87
CA GLN A 35 -11.24 -11.89 14.85
C GLN A 35 -9.71 -11.90 14.67
N GLY A 36 -9.14 -10.77 14.24
CA GLY A 36 -7.74 -10.65 13.86
C GLY A 36 -7.03 -9.51 14.58
N VAL A 37 -6.13 -8.85 13.85
CA VAL A 37 -5.29 -7.79 14.38
C VAL A 37 -5.39 -6.57 13.47
N LEU A 38 -5.84 -5.45 14.05
CA LEU A 38 -5.85 -4.14 13.40
C LEU A 38 -4.69 -3.29 13.93
N ARG A 39 -4.03 -2.55 13.04
CA ARG A 39 -2.93 -1.60 13.36
C ARG A 39 -3.22 -0.24 12.70
N PRO A 40 -3.97 0.65 13.38
CA PRO A 40 -4.31 1.97 12.84
C PRO A 40 -3.11 2.86 12.50
N GLU A 41 -2.00 2.63 13.20
CA GLU A 41 -0.75 3.40 13.12
C GLU A 41 0.17 2.91 11.99
N CYS A 42 -0.28 1.97 11.16
CA CYS A 42 0.50 1.49 10.02
C CYS A 42 0.71 2.63 9.01
N LEU A 43 1.98 2.93 8.72
CA LEU A 43 2.38 3.97 7.78
C LEU A 43 2.85 3.34 6.48
N SER A 44 2.52 4.00 5.36
CA SER A 44 3.05 3.63 4.05
C SER A 44 4.51 4.11 3.91
N VAL A 45 5.17 3.62 2.87
CA VAL A 45 6.46 4.15 2.40
C VAL A 45 6.29 5.56 1.81
N PHE A 46 7.40 6.28 1.67
CA PHE A 46 7.47 7.51 0.90
C PHE A 46 8.33 7.31 -0.35
N PRO A 47 7.89 7.76 -1.55
CA PRO A 47 6.59 8.37 -1.83
C PRO A 47 5.44 7.36 -1.73
N SER A 48 4.29 7.78 -1.20
CA SER A 48 3.12 6.92 -0.96
C SER A 48 2.29 6.73 -2.24
N ILE A 49 2.94 6.30 -3.32
CA ILE A 49 2.33 6.04 -4.63
C ILE A 49 2.36 4.55 -4.97
N THR A 50 1.41 4.09 -5.77
CA THR A 50 1.13 2.66 -5.99
C THR A 50 2.35 1.84 -6.40
N PRO A 51 3.20 2.27 -7.37
CA PRO A 51 4.38 1.48 -7.76
C PRO A 51 5.41 1.33 -6.64
N ALA A 52 5.65 2.42 -5.88
CA ALA A 52 6.59 2.39 -4.77
C ALA A 52 6.08 1.50 -3.63
N ALA A 53 4.83 1.70 -3.21
CA ALA A 53 4.24 0.96 -2.09
C ALA A 53 4.08 -0.54 -2.39
N THR A 54 3.61 -0.90 -3.59
CA THR A 54 3.43 -2.32 -3.96
C THR A 54 4.75 -3.03 -4.17
N ALA A 55 5.77 -2.35 -4.72
CA ALA A 55 7.13 -2.91 -4.80
C ALA A 55 7.73 -3.14 -3.41
N SER A 56 7.52 -2.22 -2.46
CA SER A 56 7.96 -2.41 -1.08
C SER A 56 7.22 -3.56 -0.38
N LEU A 57 5.92 -3.73 -0.62
CA LEU A 57 5.16 -4.88 -0.10
C LEU A 57 5.64 -6.22 -0.68
N ALA A 58 5.97 -6.25 -1.97
CA ALA A 58 6.41 -7.46 -2.66
C ALA A 58 7.85 -7.87 -2.29
N THR A 59 8.72 -6.90 -2.02
CA THR A 59 10.15 -7.14 -1.79
C THR A 59 10.58 -7.05 -0.34
N GLY A 60 9.79 -6.39 0.53
CA GLY A 60 10.16 -6.11 1.92
C GLY A 60 11.23 -5.02 2.08
N HIS A 61 11.54 -4.26 1.04
CA HIS A 61 12.56 -3.21 1.04
C HIS A 61 11.95 -1.84 0.75
N TYR A 62 12.64 -0.75 1.09
CA TYR A 62 12.20 0.62 0.76
C TYR A 62 12.51 1.01 -0.70
N PRO A 63 11.87 2.06 -1.25
CA PRO A 63 12.12 2.53 -2.61
C PRO A 63 13.58 2.83 -2.93
N ALA A 64 14.35 3.28 -1.93
CA ALA A 64 15.79 3.53 -2.07
C ALA A 64 16.61 2.24 -2.33
N GLU A 65 16.10 1.09 -1.91
CA GLU A 65 16.78 -0.21 -2.00
C GLU A 65 16.34 -0.99 -3.25
N HIS A 66 15.03 -1.03 -3.54
CA HIS A 66 14.50 -1.73 -4.73
C HIS A 66 14.46 -0.87 -6.00
N GLY A 67 14.70 0.44 -5.90
CA GLY A 67 14.83 1.36 -7.04
C GLY A 67 13.52 1.77 -7.74
N ILE A 68 12.36 1.32 -7.27
CA ILE A 68 11.06 1.67 -7.86
C ILE A 68 10.44 2.80 -7.02
N ALA A 69 10.73 4.04 -7.40
CA ALA A 69 10.23 5.23 -6.70
C ALA A 69 8.93 5.80 -7.28
N GLY A 70 8.45 5.31 -8.43
CA GLY A 70 7.23 5.76 -9.08
C GLY A 70 6.97 5.09 -10.42
N ALA A 71 5.92 5.53 -11.12
CA ALA A 71 5.58 5.02 -12.44
C ALA A 71 6.47 5.61 -13.55
N PHE A 72 7.03 6.79 -13.31
CA PHE A 72 7.90 7.46 -14.26
C PHE A 72 8.95 8.31 -13.56
N TRP A 73 10.06 8.52 -14.24
CA TRP A 73 11.15 9.39 -13.81
C TRP A 73 11.93 9.91 -15.01
N TYR A 74 12.71 10.97 -14.80
CA TYR A 74 13.60 11.49 -15.80
C TYR A 74 14.92 10.70 -15.80
N GLU A 75 15.26 10.10 -16.94
CA GLU A 75 16.54 9.42 -17.14
C GLU A 75 17.55 10.40 -17.74
N ALA A 76 18.39 10.98 -16.88
CA ALA A 76 19.33 12.04 -17.25
C ALA A 76 20.32 11.64 -18.36
N GLN A 77 20.78 10.38 -18.36
CA GLN A 77 21.73 9.88 -19.37
C GLN A 77 21.13 9.83 -20.79
N GLN A 78 19.81 9.66 -20.90
CA GLN A 78 19.11 9.52 -22.17
C GLN A 78 18.23 10.73 -22.51
N ALA A 79 18.28 11.77 -21.67
CA ALA A 79 17.49 12.99 -21.79
C ALA A 79 16.00 12.74 -22.09
N ARG A 80 15.41 11.73 -21.43
CA ARG A 80 14.02 11.32 -21.65
C ARG A 80 13.29 11.05 -20.36
N VAL A 81 11.97 11.12 -20.42
CA VAL A 81 11.11 10.54 -19.38
C VAL A 81 10.95 9.06 -19.68
N ALA A 82 11.22 8.23 -18.69
CA ALA A 82 10.91 6.82 -18.72
C ALA A 82 9.61 6.58 -17.97
N TYR A 83 8.68 5.86 -18.60
CA TYR A 83 7.34 5.59 -18.09
C TYR A 83 7.10 4.09 -18.12
N TYR A 84 6.64 3.54 -16.99
CA TYR A 84 6.53 2.11 -16.75
C TYR A 84 5.10 1.67 -16.40
N GLY A 85 4.09 2.52 -16.59
CA GLY A 85 2.69 2.13 -16.39
C GLY A 85 1.74 3.28 -16.14
#